data_AF-A0A9E6BSE8-F1
#
_entry.id   AF-A0A9E6BSE8-F1
#
_cell.length_a   1.000
_cell.length_b   1.000
_cell.length_c   1.000
_cell.angle_alpha   90.00
_cell.angle_beta   90.00
_cell.angle_gamma   90.00
#
_symmetry.space_group_name_H-M   'P 1'
#
loop_
_entity.id
_entity.type
_entity.pdbx_description
1 polymer ?
#
loop_
_entity_poly.entity_id
_entity_poly.type
_entity_poly.pdbx_seq_one_letter_code
_entity_poly.pdbx_strand_id
1 'polypeptide(L)'
;MKRFLIILAWSGLLGAIADGTITAYAAWEVATTKGMGIDLTVDEHLRTHLHFLYWLKDVAYFLAPDRFVDWLFGLPALAYFPFRILLNLIFGWWMLRWARRLEKRSKVNQRGSA
;
A
#
# COMPACT_ATOMS: atom_id res chain seq x y z
N MET A 1 -21.34 1.50 9.61
CA MET A 1 -20.18 0.58 9.50
C MET A 1 -19.92 0.08 8.07
N LYS A 2 -20.91 -0.43 7.31
CA LYS A 2 -20.71 -0.90 5.92
C LYS A 2 -20.16 0.17 4.97
N ARG A 3 -20.73 1.38 4.97
CA ARG A 3 -20.26 2.50 4.13
C ARG A 3 -18.81 2.89 4.43
N PHE A 4 -18.42 2.91 5.70
CA PHE A 4 -17.04 3.17 6.14
C PHE A 4 -16.05 2.14 5.60
N LEU A 5 -16.38 0.84 5.69
CA LEU A 5 -15.53 -0.23 5.16
C LEU A 5 -15.42 -0.19 3.62
N ILE A 6 -16.46 0.26 2.92
CA ILE A 6 -16.44 0.44 1.46
C ILE A 6 -15.52 1.62 1.08
N ILE A 7 -15.63 2.75 1.78
CA ILE A 7 -14.75 3.91 1.57
C ILE A 7 -13.29 3.50 1.81
N LEU A 8 -13.02 2.73 2.87
CA LEU A 8 -11.67 2.25 3.17
C LEU A 8 -11.13 1.27 2.11
N ALA A 9 -12.00 0.44 1.55
CA ALA A 9 -11.63 -0.45 0.43
C ALA A 9 -11.29 0.35 -0.84
N TRP A 10 -12.04 1.42 -1.12
CA TRP A 10 -11.75 2.34 -2.23
C TRP A 10 -10.46 3.12 -2.03
N SER A 11 -10.15 3.57 -0.81
CA SER A 11 -8.85 4.20 -0.53
C SER A 11 -7.68 3.23 -0.72
N GLY A 12 -7.86 1.96 -0.36
CA GLY A 12 -6.88 0.91 -0.63
C GLY A 12 -6.67 0.66 -2.13
N LEU A 13 -7.74 0.72 -2.93
CA LEU A 13 -7.65 0.59 -4.40
C LEU A 13 -6.89 1.77 -5.02
N LEU A 14 -7.18 3.00 -4.60
CA LEU A 14 -6.44 4.18 -5.06
C LEU A 14 -4.96 4.11 -4.67
N GLY A 15 -4.65 3.65 -3.46
CA GLY A 15 -3.27 3.39 -3.02
C GLY A 15 -2.56 2.34 -3.88
N ALA A 16 -3.25 1.24 -4.23
CA ALA A 16 -2.69 0.20 -5.09
C ALA A 16 -2.45 0.68 -6.53
N ILE A 17 -3.31 1.56 -7.06
CA ILE A 17 -3.11 2.19 -8.38
C ILE A 17 -1.89 3.10 -8.33
N ALA A 18 -1.76 3.93 -7.29
CA ALA A 18 -0.59 4.79 -7.10
C ALA A 18 0.69 3.95 -7.02
N ASP A 19 0.71 2.92 -6.18
CA ASP A 19 1.84 2.00 -6.05
C ASP A 19 2.16 1.27 -7.36
N GLY A 20 1.14 0.90 -8.13
CA GLY A 20 1.28 0.31 -9.47
C GLY A 20 1.92 1.25 -10.47
N THR A 21 1.51 2.53 -10.49
CA THR A 21 2.13 3.53 -11.36
C THR A 21 3.58 3.80 -10.97
N ILE A 22 3.89 3.86 -9.68
CA ILE A 22 5.25 4.03 -9.17
C ILE A 22 6.13 2.83 -9.54
N THR A 23 5.61 1.61 -9.38
CA THR A 23 6.30 0.38 -9.81
C THR A 23 6.60 0.39 -11.30
N ALA A 24 5.61 0.72 -12.13
CA ALA A 24 5.78 0.75 -13.58
C ALA A 24 6.81 1.79 -14.01
N TYR A 25 6.84 2.94 -13.32
CA TYR A 25 7.82 3.99 -13.55
C TYR A 25 9.24 3.56 -13.15
N ALA A 26 9.40 2.95 -11.96
CA ALA A 26 10.68 2.38 -11.54
C ALA A 26 11.18 1.26 -12.49
N ALA A 27 10.27 0.40 -12.97
CA ALA A 27 10.60 -0.64 -13.94
C ALA A 27 11.01 -0.06 -15.30
N TRP A 28 10.35 1.02 -15.74
CA TRP A 28 10.71 1.75 -16.95
C TRP A 28 12.10 2.38 -16.84
N GLU A 29 12.43 2.99 -15.69
CA GLU A 29 13.76 3.59 -15.43
C GLU A 29 14.88 2.57 -15.50
N VAL A 30 14.70 1.42 -14.85
CA VAL A 30 15.69 0.32 -14.87
C VAL A 30 15.81 -0.27 -16.28
N ALA A 31 14.73 -0.30 -17.07
CA ALA A 31 14.77 -0.78 -18.45
C ALA A 31 15.44 0.20 -19.44
N THR A 32 15.34 1.52 -19.18
CA THR A 32 15.82 2.56 -20.11
C THR A 32 17.17 3.15 -19.75
N THR A 33 17.57 3.10 -18.47
CA THR A 33 18.83 3.69 -18.00
C THR A 33 19.91 2.61 -17.89
N LYS A 34 20.87 2.62 -18.82
CA LYS A 34 22.07 1.78 -18.73
C LYS A 34 22.90 2.18 -17.52
N GLY A 35 22.86 1.38 -16.45
CA GLY A 35 23.71 1.54 -15.27
C GLY A 35 22.97 1.84 -13.96
N MET A 36 21.67 2.17 -14.00
CA MET A 36 20.82 2.06 -12.82
C MET A 36 20.46 0.58 -12.67
N GLY A 37 21.29 -0.14 -11.92
CA GLY A 37 21.02 -1.54 -11.58
C GLY A 37 19.75 -1.68 -10.74
N ILE A 38 19.44 -2.92 -10.37
CA ILE A 38 18.32 -3.31 -9.49
C ILE A 38 18.41 -2.61 -8.10
N ASP A 39 19.53 -1.94 -7.81
CA ASP A 39 19.84 -1.26 -6.55
C ASP A 39 19.13 0.08 -6.33
N LEU A 40 18.24 0.53 -7.22
CA LEU A 40 17.45 1.73 -6.96
C LEU A 40 16.57 1.51 -5.72
N THR A 41 16.95 2.14 -4.61
CA THR A 41 16.24 2.00 -3.33
C THR A 41 14.94 2.79 -3.33
N VAL A 42 14.02 2.40 -2.45
CA VAL A 42 12.75 3.12 -2.25
C VAL A 42 13.03 4.58 -1.84
N ASP A 43 14.03 4.82 -0.99
CA ASP A 43 14.41 6.17 -0.57
C ASP A 43 14.88 7.03 -1.75
N GLU A 44 15.81 6.51 -2.56
CA GLU A 44 16.36 7.21 -3.71
C GLU A 44 15.27 7.51 -4.75
N HIS A 45 14.38 6.54 -5.00
CA HIS A 45 13.29 6.70 -5.96
C HIS A 45 12.26 7.73 -5.48
N LEU A 46 11.89 7.70 -4.19
CA LEU A 46 10.98 8.69 -3.61
C LEU A 46 11.60 10.08 -3.60
N ARG A 47 12.88 10.20 -3.24
CA ARG A 47 13.55 11.50 -3.19
C ARG A 47 13.71 12.13 -4.57
N THR A 48 14.03 11.34 -5.59
CA THR A 48 14.39 11.83 -6.93
C THR A 48 13.16 12.07 -7.80
N HIS A 49 12.18 11.16 -7.76
CA HIS A 49 11.05 11.20 -8.71
C HIS A 49 9.71 11.55 -8.06
N LEU A 50 9.58 11.30 -6.76
CA LEU A 50 8.31 11.45 -6.03
C LEU A 50 8.51 12.27 -4.76
N HIS A 51 9.22 13.39 -4.89
CA HIS A 51 9.59 14.23 -3.74
C HIS A 51 8.35 14.68 -2.93
N PHE A 52 7.22 14.86 -3.60
CA PHE A 52 5.94 15.19 -2.96
C PHE A 52 5.39 14.07 -2.06
N LEU A 53 5.86 12.83 -2.19
CA LEU A 53 5.55 11.68 -1.33
C LEU A 53 6.62 11.47 -0.24
N TYR A 54 7.72 12.24 -0.23
CA TYR A 54 8.81 12.01 0.71
C TYR A 54 8.39 12.16 2.18
N TRP A 55 7.37 12.99 2.46
CA TRP A 55 6.76 13.12 3.79
C TRP A 55 6.20 11.79 4.35
N LEU A 56 5.91 10.78 3.50
CA LEU A 56 5.54 9.44 3.98
C LEU A 56 6.67 8.81 4.81
N LYS A 57 7.92 9.15 4.53
CA LYS A 57 9.08 8.66 5.28
C LYS A 57 9.05 9.19 6.71
N ASP A 58 8.75 10.48 6.89
CA ASP A 58 8.61 11.09 8.22
C ASP A 58 7.45 10.45 9.00
N VAL A 59 6.34 10.17 8.32
CA VAL A 59 5.21 9.44 8.92
C VAL A 59 5.60 8.01 9.28
N ALA A 60 6.45 7.35 8.49
CA ALA A 60 6.93 6.01 8.80
C ALA A 60 7.81 5.99 10.05
N TYR A 61 8.73 6.95 10.22
CA TYR A 61 9.52 7.13 11.45
C TYR A 61 8.64 7.43 12.67
N PHE A 62 7.52 8.12 12.48
CA PHE A 62 6.58 8.35 13.57
C PHE A 62 5.83 7.08 14.02
N LEU A 63 5.55 6.16 13.08
CA LEU A 63 4.72 4.97 13.35
C LEU A 63 5.52 3.72 13.74
N ALA A 64 6.76 3.61 13.28
CA ALA A 64 7.58 2.42 13.43
C ALA A 64 9.00 2.76 13.90
N PRO A 65 9.71 1.80 14.53
CA PRO A 65 11.09 2.02 14.98
C PRO A 65 12.02 2.39 13.82
N ASP A 66 12.93 3.34 14.04
CA ASP A 66 13.84 3.88 13.02
C ASP A 66 14.55 2.80 12.22
N ARG A 67 15.08 1.77 12.90
CA ARG A 67 15.80 0.65 12.28
C ARG A 67 14.94 -0.13 11.28
N PHE A 68 13.63 -0.24 11.53
CA PHE A 68 12.70 -0.88 10.60
C PHE A 68 12.44 0.01 9.39
N VAL A 69 12.29 1.32 9.61
CA VAL A 69 12.06 2.30 8.54
C VAL A 69 13.28 2.37 7.63
N ASP A 70 14.49 2.49 8.18
CA ASP A 70 15.74 2.49 7.41
C ASP A 70 15.88 1.22 6.56
N TRP A 71 15.56 0.06 7.14
CA TRP A 71 15.56 -1.20 6.43
C TRP A 71 14.52 -1.22 5.29
N LEU A 72 13.30 -0.74 5.55
CA LEU A 72 12.20 -0.72 4.59
C LEU A 72 12.50 0.18 3.39
N PHE A 73 13.02 1.38 3.65
CA PHE A 73 13.33 2.37 2.62
C PHE A 73 14.64 2.07 1.89
N GLY A 74 15.52 1.25 2.48
CA GLY A 74 16.71 0.70 1.83
C GLY A 74 16.43 -0.47 0.88
N LEU A 75 15.20 -0.99 0.82
CA LEU A 75 14.85 -2.07 -0.10
C LEU A 75 14.85 -1.59 -1.56
N PRO A 76 15.12 -2.51 -2.53
CA PRO A 76 14.94 -2.22 -3.95
C PRO A 76 13.50 -1.81 -4.24
N ALA A 77 13.31 -0.65 -4.86
CA ALA A 77 12.00 -0.11 -5.21
C ALA A 77 11.18 -1.12 -6.04
N LEU A 78 11.85 -1.78 -6.99
CA LEU A 78 11.26 -2.81 -7.85
C LEU A 78 10.74 -4.04 -7.12
N ALA A 79 11.27 -4.37 -5.94
CA ALA A 79 10.75 -5.47 -5.12
C ALA A 79 9.70 -4.99 -4.12
N TYR A 80 9.91 -3.80 -3.54
CA TYR A 80 9.07 -3.25 -2.50
C TYR A 80 7.65 -2.89 -3.00
N PHE A 81 7.53 -2.15 -4.12
CA PHE A 81 6.21 -1.68 -4.56
C PHE A 81 5.27 -2.81 -5.02
N PRO A 82 5.71 -3.84 -5.80
CA PRO A 82 4.86 -4.99 -6.10
C PRO A 82 4.40 -5.73 -4.84
N PHE A 83 5.31 -5.90 -3.87
CA PHE A 83 4.96 -6.51 -2.59
C PHE A 83 3.91 -5.68 -1.83
N ARG A 84 4.02 -4.35 -1.90
CA ARG A 84 3.05 -3.43 -1.29
C ARG A 84 1.67 -3.50 -1.94
N ILE A 85 1.60 -3.63 -3.26
CA ILE A 85 0.34 -3.86 -4.01
C ILE A 85 -0.31 -5.16 -3.53
N LEU A 86 0.46 -6.25 -3.39
CA LEU A 86 -0.05 -7.52 -2.90
C LEU A 86 -0.59 -7.42 -1.47
N LEU A 87 0.14 -6.75 -0.57
CA LEU A 87 -0.33 -6.49 0.79
C LEU A 87 -1.64 -5.70 0.79
N ASN A 88 -1.72 -4.60 0.03
CA ASN A 88 -2.94 -3.79 -0.06
C ASN A 88 -4.12 -4.60 -0.60
N LEU A 89 -3.89 -5.50 -1.57
CA LEU A 89 -4.93 -6.38 -2.11
C LEU A 89 -5.42 -7.39 -1.07
N ILE A 90 -4.50 -8.01 -0.31
CA ILE A 90 -4.83 -8.95 0.76
C ILE A 90 -5.60 -8.25 1.88
N PHE A 91 -5.14 -7.07 2.31
CA PHE A 91 -5.81 -6.26 3.33
C PHE A 91 -7.20 -5.81 2.87
N GLY A 92 -7.33 -5.32 1.64
CA GLY A 92 -8.61 -4.95 1.05
C GLY A 92 -9.59 -6.13 0.99
N TRP A 93 -9.13 -7.31 0.54
CA TRP A 93 -9.94 -8.53 0.54
C TRP A 93 -10.36 -8.95 1.95
N TRP A 94 -9.46 -8.86 2.93
CA TRP A 94 -9.74 -9.19 4.32
C TRP A 94 -10.79 -8.27 4.94
N MET A 95 -10.68 -6.96 4.70
CA MET A 95 -11.66 -5.96 5.12
C MET A 95 -13.04 -6.18 4.48
N LEU A 96 -13.09 -6.50 3.19
CA LEU A 96 -14.35 -6.85 2.51
C LEU A 96 -14.99 -8.12 3.08
N ARG A 97 -14.17 -9.12 3.44
CA ARG A 97 -14.64 -10.34 4.11
C ARG A 97 -15.21 -10.04 5.51
N TRP A 98 -14.59 -9.13 6.25
CA TRP A 98 -15.10 -8.64 7.54
C TRP A 98 -16.41 -7.85 7.39
N ALA A 99 -16.49 -6.95 6.41
CA ALA A 99 -17.70 -6.21 6.10
C ALA A 99 -18.90 -7.13 5.84
N ARG A 100 -18.69 -8.21 5.06
CA ARG A 100 -19.71 -9.23 4.79
C ARG A 100 -20.13 -10.00 6.05
N ARG A 101 -19.19 -10.31 6.96
CA ARG A 101 -19.51 -10.98 8.23
C ARG A 101 -20.37 -10.12 9.16
N LEU A 102 -20.11 -8.82 9.22
CA LEU A 102 -20.91 -7.86 9.98
C LEU A 102 -22.33 -7.70 9.40
N GLU A 103 -22.46 -7.66 8.06
CA GLU A 103 -23.78 -7.63 7.41
C GLU A 103 -24.60 -8.89 7.74
N LYS A 104 -23.97 -10.07 7.73
CA LYS A 104 -24.65 -11.34 8.04
C LYS A 104 -25.13 -11.40 9.51
N ARG A 105 -24.31 -10.95 10.47
CA ARG A 105 -24.71 -10.84 11.89
C ARG A 105 -25.85 -9.85 12.10
N SER A 106 -25.82 -8.71 11.42
CA SER A 106 -26.90 -7.70 11.50
C SER A 106 -28.25 -8.27 11.03
N LYS A 107 -28.28 -9.03 9.92
CA LYS A 107 -29.52 -9.62 9.39
C LYS A 107 -30.09 -10.73 10.28
N VAL A 108 -29.22 -11.51 10.94
CA VAL A 108 -29.65 -12.55 11.89
C VAL A 108 -30.27 -11.93 13.16
N ASN A 109 -29.65 -10.87 13.70
CA ASN A 109 -30.15 -10.22 14.92
C ASN A 109 -31.54 -9.57 14.73
N GLN A 110 -31.81 -9.02 13.53
CA GLN A 110 -33.13 -8.48 13.18
C GLN A 110 -34.22 -9.55 13.01
N ARG A 111 -33.86 -10.79 12.67
CA ARG A 111 -34.81 -11.91 12.55
C ARG A 111 -35.11 -12.62 13.87
N GLY A 112 -34.25 -12.48 14.89
CA GLY A 112 -34.47 -13.05 16.22
C GLY A 112 -35.17 -12.11 17.21
N SER A 113 -35.46 -10.87 16.79
CA SER A 113 -36.14 -9.85 17.60
C SER A 113 -37.58 -9.58 17.13
N ALA A 114 -38.09 -10.40 16.20
CA ALA A 114 -39.45 -10.39 15.68
C ALA A 114 -40.08 -11.77 15.96
#